data_AF-A0A949LAG9-F1
#
_entry.id   AF-A0A949LAG9-F1
#
_cell.length_a   1.000
_cell.length_b   1.000
_cell.length_c   1.000
_cell.angle_alpha   90.00
_cell.angle_beta   90.00
_cell.angle_gamma   90.00
#
_symmetry.space_group_name_H-M   'P 1'
#
loop_
_entity.id
_entity.type
_entity.pdbx_description
1 polymer ?
#
loop_
_entity_poly.entity_id
_entity_poly.type
_entity_poly.pdbx_seq_one_letter_code
_entity_poly.pdbx_strand_id
1 'polypeptide(L)'
;MANSNPNKTGTTRDVELEQELAELRNDYERLRDTRVRTEQDIAHLTSQLEALKAQAQAEYGTSDPEALQGLLEKKREENERVVAAYREHVQQIQADLAAVENRVEQDG
;
A
#
# COMPACT_ATOMS: atom_id res chain seq x y z
N MET A 1 38.72 -49.33 -44.61
CA MET A 1 38.16 -49.90 -43.37
C MET A 1 38.34 -48.87 -42.27
N ALA A 2 37.28 -48.15 -41.89
CA ALA A 2 37.36 -47.13 -40.83
C ALA A 2 36.98 -47.79 -39.50
N ASN A 3 37.94 -47.81 -38.59
CA ASN A 3 37.87 -48.46 -37.29
C ASN A 3 37.05 -47.61 -36.31
N SER A 4 35.76 -47.93 -36.15
CA SER A 4 34.90 -47.29 -35.14
C SER A 4 35.21 -47.87 -33.77
N ASN A 5 35.95 -47.12 -32.95
CA ASN A 5 36.27 -47.51 -31.58
C ASN A 5 35.06 -47.26 -30.65
N PRO A 6 34.41 -48.30 -30.11
CA PRO A 6 33.15 -48.18 -29.35
C PRO A 6 33.29 -47.49 -27.98
N ASN A 7 34.53 -47.28 -27.52
CA ASN A 7 34.81 -46.72 -26.19
C ASN A 7 34.68 -45.19 -26.09
N LYS A 8 34.61 -44.46 -27.22
CA LYS A 8 34.45 -42.99 -27.19
C LYS A 8 33.00 -42.54 -26.95
N THR A 9 32.03 -43.36 -27.35
CA THR A 9 30.60 -43.03 -27.28
C THR A 9 30.06 -43.05 -25.86
N GLY A 10 30.57 -43.93 -24.99
CA GLY A 10 30.22 -43.96 -23.56
C GLY A 10 30.71 -42.70 -22.84
N THR A 11 31.97 -42.32 -23.06
CA THR A 11 32.54 -41.10 -22.45
C THR A 11 31.86 -39.82 -22.92
N THR A 12 31.43 -39.72 -24.17
CA THR A 12 30.67 -38.53 -24.64
C THR A 12 29.30 -38.44 -23.99
N ARG A 13 28.59 -39.58 -23.84
CA ARG A 13 27.28 -39.63 -23.19
C ARG A 13 27.35 -39.25 -21.71
N ASP A 14 28.39 -39.72 -21.03
CA ASP A 14 28.62 -39.41 -19.61
C ASP A 14 28.91 -37.91 -19.42
N VAL A 15 29.70 -37.29 -20.31
CA VAL A 15 29.98 -35.84 -20.28
C VAL A 15 28.71 -35.00 -20.55
N GLU A 16 27.84 -35.42 -21.48
CA GLU A 16 26.56 -34.76 -21.74
C GLU A 16 25.64 -34.83 -20.51
N LEU A 17 25.57 -35.99 -19.84
CA LEU A 17 24.79 -36.17 -18.62
C LEU A 17 25.33 -35.36 -17.44
N GLU A 18 26.65 -35.25 -17.30
CA GLU A 18 27.27 -34.40 -16.27
C GLU A 18 26.96 -32.91 -16.49
N GLN A 19 26.94 -32.46 -17.75
CA GLN A 19 26.55 -31.09 -18.10
C GLN A 19 25.08 -30.82 -17.79
N GLU A 20 24.18 -31.73 -18.20
CA GLU A 20 22.74 -31.62 -17.92
C GLU A 20 22.47 -31.62 -16.39
N LEU A 21 23.15 -32.47 -15.63
CA LEU A 21 23.05 -32.50 -14.18
C LEU A 21 23.52 -31.18 -13.55
N ALA A 22 24.60 -30.59 -14.06
CA ALA A 22 25.12 -29.31 -13.57
C ALA A 22 24.15 -28.16 -13.86
N GLU A 23 23.52 -28.14 -15.05
CA GLU A 23 22.49 -27.16 -15.41
C GLU A 23 21.26 -27.29 -14.51
N LEU A 24 20.73 -28.50 -14.35
CA LEU A 24 19.58 -28.76 -13.48
C LEU A 24 19.85 -28.36 -12.03
N ARG A 25 21.07 -28.59 -11.54
CA ARG A 25 21.46 -28.17 -10.20
C ARG A 25 21.48 -26.64 -10.06
N ASN A 26 22.07 -25.94 -11.03
CA ASN A 26 22.10 -24.47 -11.03
C ASN A 26 20.69 -23.87 -11.10
N ASP A 27 19.80 -24.46 -11.89
CA ASP A 27 18.41 -24.01 -11.98
C ASP A 27 17.64 -24.28 -10.69
N TYR A 28 17.86 -25.44 -10.05
CA TYR A 28 17.32 -25.72 -8.72
C TYR A 28 17.78 -24.71 -7.68
N GLU A 29 19.08 -24.40 -7.63
CA GLU A 29 19.63 -23.41 -6.69
C GLU A 29 19.00 -22.02 -6.92
N ARG A 30 18.83 -21.60 -8.17
CA ARG A 30 18.16 -20.34 -8.52
C ARG A 30 16.68 -20.32 -8.11
N LEU A 31 15.96 -21.42 -8.34
CA LEU A 31 14.55 -21.54 -7.96
C LEU A 31 14.39 -21.54 -6.43
N ARG A 32 15.28 -22.22 -5.72
CA ARG A 32 15.31 -22.22 -4.26
C ARG A 32 15.54 -20.82 -3.71
N ASP A 33 16.51 -20.08 -4.25
CA ASP A 33 16.78 -18.71 -3.84
C ASP A 33 15.60 -17.78 -4.10
N THR A 34 14.97 -17.92 -5.28
CA THR A 34 13.76 -17.18 -5.64
C THR A 34 12.63 -17.46 -4.66
N ARG A 35 12.39 -18.74 -4.33
CA ARG A 35 11.38 -19.15 -3.35
C ARG A 35 11.62 -18.50 -2.00
N VAL A 36 12.84 -18.55 -1.48
CA VAL A 36 13.18 -17.95 -0.18
C VAL A 36 12.91 -16.44 -0.18
N ARG A 37 13.30 -15.72 -1.24
CA ARG A 37 13.02 -14.28 -1.35
C ARG A 37 11.54 -13.99 -1.39
N THR A 38 10.77 -14.72 -2.21
CA THR A 38 9.32 -14.55 -2.28
C THR A 38 8.63 -14.87 -0.95
N GLU A 39 9.08 -15.88 -0.21
CA GLU A 39 8.56 -16.20 1.12
C GLU A 39 8.82 -15.06 2.12
N GLN A 40 10.01 -14.45 2.05
CA GLN A 40 10.35 -13.27 2.86
C GLN A 40 9.48 -12.06 2.51
N ASP A 41 9.27 -11.81 1.22
CA ASP A 41 8.42 -10.71 0.74
C ASP A 41 6.97 -10.90 1.17
N ILE A 42 6.44 -12.12 1.06
CA ILE A 42 5.09 -12.46 1.53
C ILE A 42 4.96 -12.18 3.03
N ALA A 43 5.93 -12.63 3.84
CA ALA A 43 5.90 -12.40 5.28
C ALA A 43 5.94 -10.89 5.62
N HIS A 44 6.79 -10.14 4.92
CA HIS A 44 6.94 -8.70 5.13
C HIS A 44 5.67 -7.93 4.73
N LEU A 45 5.11 -8.18 3.55
CA LEU A 45 3.89 -7.54 3.06
C LEU A 45 2.68 -7.90 3.92
N THR A 46 2.58 -9.15 4.37
CA THR A 46 1.53 -9.59 5.30
C THR A 46 1.61 -8.81 6.60
N SER A 47 2.81 -8.67 7.18
CA SER A 47 3.00 -7.89 8.41
C SER A 47 2.62 -6.41 8.24
N GLN A 48 2.97 -5.79 7.11
CA GLN A 48 2.61 -4.41 6.83
C GLN A 48 1.11 -4.23 6.67
N LEU A 49 0.45 -5.16 5.98
CA LEU A 49 -1.00 -5.14 5.79
C LEU A 49 -1.73 -5.22 7.14
N GLU A 50 -1.32 -6.13 8.02
CA GLU A 50 -1.94 -6.28 9.33
C GLU A 50 -1.69 -5.06 10.23
N ALA A 51 -0.50 -4.46 10.17
CA ALA A 51 -0.22 -3.21 10.87
C ALA A 51 -1.12 -2.07 10.38
N LEU A 52 -1.30 -1.93 9.06
CA LEU A 52 -2.15 -0.90 8.48
C LEU A 52 -3.62 -1.10 8.85
N LYS A 53 -4.11 -2.35 8.83
CA LYS A 53 -5.47 -2.68 9.28
C LYS A 53 -5.66 -2.36 10.75
N ALA A 54 -4.70 -2.72 11.60
CA ALA A 54 -4.77 -2.43 13.03
C ALA A 54 -4.81 -0.91 13.30
N GLN A 55 -4.01 -0.13 12.57
CA GLN A 55 -4.03 1.33 12.64
C GLN A 55 -5.40 1.88 12.22
N ALA A 56 -5.93 1.44 11.08
CA ALA A 56 -7.24 1.87 10.61
C ALA A 56 -8.37 1.51 11.59
N GLN A 57 -8.32 0.31 12.16
CA GLN A 57 -9.26 -0.14 13.19
C GLN A 57 -9.17 0.72 14.47
N ALA A 58 -7.95 1.09 14.89
CA ALA A 58 -7.74 1.91 16.08
C ALA A 58 -8.19 3.37 15.88
N GLU A 59 -7.89 3.97 14.73
CA GLU A 59 -8.17 5.39 14.45
C GLU A 59 -9.61 5.63 13.97
N TYR A 60 -10.15 4.71 13.18
CA TYR A 60 -11.43 4.89 12.49
C TYR A 60 -12.49 3.85 12.86
N GLY A 61 -12.14 2.83 13.67
CA GLY A 61 -13.06 1.77 14.08
C GLY A 61 -13.31 0.72 13.00
N THR A 62 -12.66 0.82 11.85
CA THR A 62 -12.77 -0.12 10.73
C THR A 62 -11.49 -0.12 9.89
N SER A 63 -11.11 -1.28 9.35
CA SER A 63 -10.07 -1.40 8.32
C SER A 63 -10.64 -1.66 6.91
N ASP A 64 -11.97 -1.64 6.76
CA ASP A 64 -12.63 -1.85 5.48
C ASP A 64 -12.55 -0.56 4.63
N PRO A 65 -11.95 -0.59 3.42
CA PRO A 65 -11.80 0.58 2.57
C PRO A 65 -13.12 1.28 2.22
N GLU A 66 -14.19 0.54 1.98
CA GLU A 66 -15.49 1.12 1.65
C GLU A 66 -16.10 1.84 2.85
N ALA A 67 -16.05 1.22 4.03
CA ALA A 67 -16.46 1.85 5.27
C ALA A 67 -15.63 3.11 5.60
N LEU A 68 -14.32 3.08 5.39
CA LEU A 68 -13.44 4.25 5.56
C LEU A 68 -13.82 5.39 4.61
N GLN A 69 -14.16 5.08 3.36
CA GLN A 69 -14.61 6.07 2.40
C GLN A 69 -15.96 6.69 2.80
N GLY A 70 -16.88 5.88 3.31
CA GLY A 70 -18.14 6.38 3.88
C GLY A 70 -17.93 7.30 5.09
N LEU A 71 -17.00 6.94 5.98
CA LEU A 71 -16.63 7.80 7.12
C LEU A 71 -16.03 9.13 6.66
N LEU A 72 -15.19 9.12 5.63
CA LEU A 72 -14.59 10.33 5.07
C LEU A 72 -15.66 11.27 4.52
N GLU A 73 -16.61 10.74 3.73
CA GLU A 73 -17.67 11.56 3.13
C GLU A 73 -18.56 12.18 4.19
N LYS A 74 -18.97 11.39 5.19
CA LYS A 74 -19.75 11.89 6.33
C LYS A 74 -19.02 13.01 7.08
N LYS A 75 -17.72 12.87 7.31
CA LYS A 75 -16.91 13.92 7.96
C LYS A 75 -16.81 15.19 7.10
N ARG A 76 -16.78 15.07 5.78
CA ARG A 76 -16.81 16.23 4.87
C ARG A 76 -18.13 16.98 4.98
N GLU A 77 -19.26 16.28 4.89
CA GLU A 77 -20.59 16.88 5.03
C GLU A 77 -20.75 17.59 6.40
N GLU A 78 -20.29 16.95 7.47
CA GLU A 78 -20.32 17.56 8.81
C GLU A 78 -19.46 18.83 8.87
N ASN A 79 -18.25 18.78 8.31
CA ASN A 79 -17.37 19.94 8.25
C ASN A 79 -18.00 21.08 7.43
N GLU A 80 -18.60 20.79 6.29
CA GLU A 80 -19.30 21.79 5.47
C GLU A 80 -20.43 22.45 6.26
N ARG A 81 -21.22 21.67 7.00
CA ARG A 81 -22.28 22.19 7.86
C ARG A 81 -21.73 23.09 8.96
N VAL A 82 -20.67 22.65 9.64
CA VAL A 82 -20.03 23.42 10.72
C VAL A 82 -19.43 24.71 10.18
N VAL A 83 -18.76 24.67 9.02
CA VAL A 83 -18.19 25.85 8.36
C VAL A 83 -19.28 26.83 7.95
N ALA A 84 -20.40 26.35 7.41
CA ALA A 84 -21.53 27.19 7.04
C ALA A 84 -22.11 27.91 8.27
N ALA A 85 -22.36 27.18 9.36
CA ALA A 85 -22.86 27.74 10.62
C ALA A 85 -21.87 28.76 11.22
N TYR A 86 -20.56 28.45 11.15
CA TYR A 86 -19.53 29.37 11.63
C TYR A 86 -19.48 30.65 10.80
N ARG A 87 -19.62 30.54 9.47
CA ARG A 87 -19.67 31.71 8.58
C ARG A 87 -20.85 32.62 8.88
N GLU A 88 -22.03 32.05 9.10
CA GLU A 88 -23.23 32.80 9.50
C GLU A 88 -23.01 33.54 10.82
N HIS A 89 -22.43 32.87 11.82
CA HIS A 89 -22.13 33.49 13.10
C HIS A 89 -21.16 34.67 12.97
N VAL A 90 -20.11 34.52 12.16
CA VAL A 90 -19.16 35.62 11.88
C VAL A 90 -19.87 36.81 11.21
N GLN A 91 -20.74 36.54 10.24
CA GLN A 91 -21.51 37.60 9.56
C GLN A 91 -22.44 38.34 10.54
N GLN A 92 -23.09 37.61 11.45
CA GLN A 92 -23.93 38.22 12.48
C GLN A 92 -23.13 39.13 13.40
N ILE A 93 -21.97 38.66 13.90
CA ILE A 93 -21.08 39.47 14.75
C ILE A 93 -20.63 40.74 14.02
N GLN A 94 -20.28 40.63 12.73
CA GLN A 94 -19.89 41.78 11.92
C GLN A 94 -21.02 42.80 11.76
N ALA A 95 -22.24 42.32 11.51
CA ALA A 95 -23.42 43.17 11.41
C ALA A 95 -23.74 43.88 12.74
N ASP A 96 -23.67 43.16 13.85
CA ASP A 96 -23.91 43.70 15.19
C ASP A 96 -22.85 44.75 15.56
N LEU A 97 -21.57 44.48 15.24
CA LEU A 97 -20.48 45.44 15.46
C LEU A 97 -20.70 46.73 14.65
N ALA A 98 -21.01 46.61 13.36
CA ALA A 98 -21.29 47.76 12.50
C ALA A 98 -22.51 48.56 13.00
N ALA A 99 -23.54 47.89 13.54
CA ALA A 99 -24.69 48.56 14.11
C ALA A 99 -24.34 49.35 15.39
N VAL A 100 -23.45 48.82 16.22
CA VAL A 100 -22.95 49.52 17.42
C VAL A 100 -22.10 50.72 17.04
N GLU A 101 -21.16 50.56 16.10
CA GLU A 101 -20.29 51.65 15.62
C GLU A 101 -21.11 52.82 15.05
N ASN A 102 -22.09 52.54 14.19
CA ASN A 102 -22.98 53.56 13.62
C ASN A 102 -23.80 54.31 14.68
N ARG A 103 -24.21 53.64 15.78
CA ARG A 103 -24.93 54.32 16.88
C ARG A 103 -24.01 55.27 17.65
N VAL A 104 -22.78 54.84 17.92
CA VAL A 104 -21.78 55.67 18.61
C VAL A 104 -21.42 56.91 17.79
N GLU A 105 -21.36 56.81 16.46
CA GLU A 105 -21.11 57.96 15.58
C GLU A 105 -22.29 58.93 15.43
N GLN A 106 -23.52 58.48 15.69
CA GLN A 106 -24.72 59.33 15.61
C GLN A 106 -25.05 60.06 16.92
N ASP A 107 -24.62 59.50 18.06
CA ASP A 107 -24.84 60.05 19.40
C ASP A 107 -23.69 60.96 19.90
N GLY A 108 -22.62 61.13 19.11
CA GLY A 108 -21.46 61.99 19.39
C GLY A 108 -21.44 63.28 18.57
#